data_AF-A0A2I6QCR9-F1
#
_entry.id   AF-A0A2I6QCR9-F1
#
_cell.length_a   1.000
_cell.length_b   1.000
_cell.length_c   1.000
_cell.angle_alpha   90.00
_cell.angle_beta   90.00
_cell.angle_gamma   90.00
#
_symmetry.space_group_name_H-M   'P 1'
#
loop_
_entity.id
_entity.type
_entity.pdbx_description
1 polymer ?
#
loop_
_entity_poly.entity_id
_entity_poly.type
_entity_poly.pdbx_seq_one_letter_code
_entity_poly.pdbx_strand_id
1 'polypeptide(L)'
;MKNTTICQFYSTTNCFKNKQVLKKDETLTNILNDFSNDILIENSKENWRNQFVLQNVAKSFLDSYFHSVPMENNTYPNKVKEHKNARKELEGLEIFGNSKILISKPKFQHSTNEVQITLFYYYNDENPQAKDFVQHHYLKESKVLELCKSLSSLVFKKKVNLNLIRVRYPYMNSQILAQYLCGKTDKNKFSQLCDALVSKSSVKVGLFGVVGKEGEKYILPSYIDSICLELSGRIGSERVVPRMTKQVYRMDSPNTNSGISLQMSNVSADSLNNKVEDFGKYTAKNHLGSFTLKVWITSLVTIYGGVHN
;
A
#
# COMPACT_ATOMS: atom_id res chain seq x y z
N MET A 1 34.57 14.01 -54.58
CA MET A 1 33.62 12.88 -54.80
C MET A 1 32.40 13.20 -53.96
N LYS A 2 31.33 13.73 -54.57
CA LYS A 2 30.20 12.96 -55.16
C LYS A 2 29.56 12.06 -54.08
N ASN A 3 28.28 12.14 -53.73
CA ASN A 3 27.18 12.85 -54.39
C ASN A 3 25.87 12.73 -53.56
N THR A 4 25.11 13.83 -53.52
CA THR A 4 23.63 13.94 -53.67
C THR A 4 22.70 13.33 -52.59
N THR A 5 21.53 13.90 -52.21
CA THR A 5 20.70 14.94 -52.83
C THR A 5 19.83 15.66 -51.79
N ILE A 6 19.68 16.97 -51.99
CA ILE A 6 18.73 17.90 -51.37
C ILE A 6 17.40 17.87 -52.13
N CYS A 7 16.26 17.94 -51.43
CA CYS A 7 15.05 18.59 -51.96
C CYS A 7 14.38 19.40 -50.84
N GLN A 8 14.60 20.72 -50.87
CA GLN A 8 13.67 21.76 -50.41
C GLN A 8 12.66 22.01 -51.56
N PHE A 9 11.48 22.62 -51.49
CA PHE A 9 10.72 23.53 -50.63
C PHE A 9 9.22 23.13 -50.79
N TYR A 10 8.27 23.49 -49.93
CA TYR A 10 7.56 24.77 -49.95
C TYR A 10 6.95 25.06 -48.57
N SER A 11 7.30 26.20 -48.01
CA SER A 11 6.52 26.86 -46.97
C SER A 11 5.24 27.39 -47.62
N THR A 12 4.09 26.80 -47.32
CA THR A 12 2.85 27.57 -47.34
C THR A 12 2.76 28.29 -46.00
N THR A 13 3.21 29.54 -46.01
CA THR A 13 2.85 30.51 -44.98
C THR A 13 1.33 30.68 -45.01
N ASN A 14 0.60 29.85 -44.25
CA ASN A 14 -0.72 30.25 -43.79
C ASN A 14 -0.49 31.36 -42.75
N CYS A 15 -0.34 32.59 -43.25
CA CYS A 15 -0.57 33.79 -42.48
C CYS A 15 -2.03 33.77 -42.03
N PHE A 16 -2.34 33.08 -40.94
CA PHE A 16 -3.46 33.48 -40.12
C PHE A 16 -3.03 34.79 -39.44
N LYS A 17 -3.24 35.90 -40.16
CA LYS A 17 -3.45 37.17 -39.50
C LYS A 17 -4.57 36.92 -38.51
N ASN A 18 -4.26 36.94 -37.22
CA ASN A 18 -5.26 37.17 -36.18
C ASN A 18 -5.92 38.51 -36.52
N LYS A 19 -6.99 38.45 -37.31
CA LYS A 19 -7.93 39.54 -37.42
C LYS A 19 -8.50 39.66 -36.03
N GLN A 20 -8.19 40.78 -35.37
CA GLN A 20 -8.84 41.16 -34.12
C GLN A 20 -10.34 40.99 -34.33
N VAL A 21 -10.92 40.00 -33.67
CA VAL A 21 -12.34 39.71 -33.74
C VAL A 21 -13.03 40.96 -33.19
N LEU A 22 -13.86 41.58 -34.03
CA LEU A 22 -14.68 42.72 -33.65
C LEU A 22 -15.47 42.36 -32.40
N LYS A 23 -15.57 43.30 -31.45
CA LYS A 23 -16.22 43.27 -30.12
C LYS A 23 -17.63 42.64 -29.99
N LYS A 24 -18.19 42.03 -31.03
CA LYS A 24 -19.51 41.39 -31.05
C LYS A 24 -19.51 39.88 -30.78
N ASP A 25 -18.35 39.20 -30.81
CA ASP A 25 -18.29 37.74 -30.65
C ASP A 25 -17.78 37.26 -29.27
N GLU A 26 -17.56 38.16 -28.30
CA GLU A 26 -17.13 37.79 -26.94
C GLU A 26 -18.09 36.79 -26.29
N THR A 27 -19.39 36.90 -26.58
CA THR A 27 -20.41 35.96 -26.11
C THR A 27 -20.24 34.57 -26.72
N LEU A 28 -19.97 34.47 -28.03
CA LEU A 28 -19.73 33.19 -28.70
C LEU A 28 -18.42 32.54 -28.24
N THR A 29 -17.35 33.31 -28.04
CA THR A 29 -16.08 32.78 -27.52
C THR A 29 -16.18 32.34 -26.06
N ASN A 30 -16.94 33.06 -25.24
CA ASN A 30 -17.19 32.66 -23.86
C ASN A 30 -18.09 31.42 -23.79
N ILE A 31 -19.15 31.36 -24.59
CA ILE A 31 -20.00 30.16 -24.70
C ILE A 31 -19.18 28.95 -25.15
N LEU A 32 -18.32 29.08 -26.18
CA LEU A 32 -17.49 27.97 -26.65
C LEU A 32 -16.44 27.53 -25.62
N ASN A 33 -15.84 28.48 -24.88
CA ASN A 33 -14.89 28.15 -23.80
C ASN A 33 -15.59 27.50 -22.60
N ASP A 34 -16.77 27.97 -22.21
CA ASP A 34 -17.55 27.42 -21.10
C ASP A 34 -18.02 26.00 -21.46
N PHE A 35 -18.58 25.79 -22.66
CA PHE A 35 -18.94 24.45 -23.15
C PHE A 35 -17.73 23.52 -23.25
N SER A 36 -16.58 24.00 -23.73
CA SER A 36 -15.38 23.16 -23.85
C SER A 36 -14.82 22.77 -22.47
N ASN A 37 -14.81 23.70 -21.52
CA ASN A 37 -14.40 23.43 -20.14
C ASN A 37 -15.37 22.49 -19.43
N ASP A 38 -16.67 22.67 -19.60
CA ASP A 38 -17.69 21.80 -19.00
C ASP A 38 -17.61 20.38 -19.57
N ILE A 39 -17.44 20.23 -20.90
CA ILE A 39 -17.23 18.93 -21.54
C ILE A 39 -15.92 18.28 -21.07
N LEU A 40 -14.83 19.05 -20.91
CA LEU A 40 -13.57 18.51 -20.38
C LEU A 40 -13.68 18.11 -18.91
N ILE A 41 -14.43 18.86 -18.11
CA ILE A 41 -14.69 18.56 -16.69
C ILE A 41 -15.59 17.34 -16.55
N GLU A 42 -16.63 17.21 -17.38
CA GLU A 42 -17.51 16.03 -17.38
C GLU A 42 -16.79 14.79 -17.89
N ASN A 43 -16.08 14.88 -19.03
CA ASN A 43 -15.29 13.76 -19.55
C ASN A 43 -14.16 13.35 -18.61
N SER A 44 -13.53 14.31 -17.93
CA SER A 44 -12.54 13.97 -16.90
C SER A 44 -13.25 13.27 -15.74
N LYS A 45 -14.32 13.82 -15.16
CA LYS A 45 -15.08 13.19 -14.06
C LYS A 45 -15.56 11.78 -14.41
N GLU A 46 -16.04 11.56 -15.63
CA GLU A 46 -16.43 10.23 -16.13
C GLU A 46 -15.23 9.29 -16.25
N ASN A 47 -14.11 9.76 -16.80
CA ASN A 47 -12.87 8.99 -16.84
C ASN A 47 -12.35 8.65 -15.44
N TRP A 48 -12.41 9.58 -14.48
CA TRP A 48 -12.04 9.34 -13.08
C TRP A 48 -12.94 8.31 -12.42
N ARG A 49 -14.26 8.34 -12.67
CA ARG A 49 -15.22 7.34 -12.18
C ARG A 49 -14.95 5.97 -12.77
N ASN A 50 -14.75 5.89 -14.09
CA ASN A 50 -14.42 4.64 -14.78
C ASN A 50 -13.11 4.06 -14.25
N GLN A 51 -12.09 4.90 -14.08
CA GLN A 51 -10.79 4.50 -13.55
C GLN A 51 -10.89 4.04 -12.09
N PHE A 52 -11.70 4.69 -11.25
CA PHE A 52 -11.96 4.27 -9.88
C PHE A 52 -12.65 2.89 -9.81
N VAL A 53 -13.63 2.65 -10.67
CA VAL A 53 -14.28 1.33 -10.79
C VAL A 53 -13.27 0.27 -11.19
N LEU A 54 -12.46 0.52 -12.22
CA LEU A 54 -11.41 -0.40 -12.66
C LEU A 54 -10.38 -0.68 -11.56
N GLN A 55 -9.96 0.33 -10.81
CA GLN A 55 -9.06 0.16 -9.66
C GLN A 55 -9.68 -0.71 -8.56
N ASN A 56 -10.98 -0.57 -8.28
CA ASN A 56 -11.67 -1.40 -7.30
C ASN A 56 -11.83 -2.86 -7.78
N VAL A 57 -12.11 -3.08 -9.06
CA VAL A 57 -12.13 -4.44 -9.64
C VAL A 57 -10.74 -5.07 -9.58
N ALA A 58 -9.71 -4.35 -9.99
CA ALA A 58 -8.32 -4.82 -9.90
C ALA A 58 -7.91 -5.12 -8.45
N LYS A 59 -8.31 -4.27 -7.50
CA LYS A 59 -8.09 -4.51 -6.08
C LYS A 59 -8.76 -5.80 -5.62
N SER A 60 -10.04 -6.00 -5.91
CA SER A 60 -10.76 -7.23 -5.55
C SER A 60 -10.15 -8.47 -6.22
N PHE A 61 -9.64 -8.34 -7.44
CA PHE A 61 -8.93 -9.40 -8.15
C PHE A 61 -7.63 -9.78 -7.43
N LEU A 62 -6.82 -8.79 -7.07
CA LEU A 62 -5.57 -8.99 -6.32
C LEU A 62 -5.84 -9.55 -4.92
N ASP A 63 -6.84 -9.03 -4.23
CA ASP A 63 -7.29 -9.56 -2.94
C ASP A 63 -7.69 -11.03 -3.10
N SER A 64 -8.50 -11.38 -4.10
CA SER A 64 -8.89 -12.77 -4.36
C SER A 64 -7.67 -13.67 -4.62
N TYR A 65 -6.74 -13.23 -5.47
CA TYR A 65 -5.54 -13.99 -5.80
C TYR A 65 -4.70 -14.32 -4.56
N PHE A 66 -4.33 -13.30 -3.76
CA PHE A 66 -3.45 -13.49 -2.61
C PHE A 66 -4.13 -14.09 -1.38
N HIS A 67 -5.46 -13.98 -1.26
CA HIS A 67 -6.22 -14.61 -0.18
C HIS A 67 -6.72 -16.02 -0.54
N SER A 68 -6.66 -16.42 -1.81
CA SER A 68 -6.98 -17.79 -2.23
C SER A 68 -5.92 -18.76 -1.74
N VAL A 69 -6.35 -19.93 -1.24
CA VAL A 69 -5.45 -21.04 -0.94
C VAL A 69 -5.24 -21.80 -2.27
N PRO A 70 -4.01 -21.85 -2.81
CA PRO A 70 -3.75 -22.53 -4.07
C PRO A 70 -4.01 -24.02 -3.89
N MET A 71 -5.08 -24.50 -4.50
CA MET A 71 -5.41 -25.93 -4.60
C MET A 71 -4.66 -26.48 -5.82
N GLU A 72 -3.35 -26.72 -5.69
CA GLU A 72 -2.65 -27.48 -6.73
C GLU A 72 -3.02 -28.96 -6.63
N ASN A 73 -3.54 -29.51 -7.73
CA ASN A 73 -3.65 -30.94 -7.93
C ASN A 73 -2.24 -31.55 -7.85
N ASN A 74 -1.98 -32.31 -6.78
CA ASN A 74 -0.92 -33.32 -6.63
C ASN A 74 0.44 -33.00 -5.96
N THR A 75 0.61 -31.94 -5.18
CA THR A 75 1.94 -31.76 -4.52
C THR A 75 1.97 -31.76 -2.99
N TYR A 76 0.87 -31.48 -2.28
CA TYR A 76 0.87 -31.61 -0.81
C TYR A 76 -0.35 -32.27 -0.13
N PRO A 77 -1.60 -32.26 -0.66
CA PRO A 77 -2.71 -32.91 0.06
C PRO A 77 -3.02 -34.34 -0.43
N ASN A 78 -2.55 -34.78 -1.60
CA ASN A 78 -2.95 -36.08 -2.17
C ASN A 78 -2.13 -37.28 -1.68
N LYS A 79 -1.01 -37.08 -0.97
CA LYS A 79 -0.34 -38.18 -0.23
C LYS A 79 -1.02 -38.52 1.10
N VAL A 80 -2.02 -37.75 1.52
CA VAL A 80 -2.70 -37.89 2.83
C VAL A 80 -4.01 -38.69 2.73
N LYS A 81 -4.52 -38.92 1.51
CA LYS A 81 -5.85 -39.53 1.31
C LYS A 81 -5.94 -41.02 1.65
N GLU A 82 -4.83 -41.70 1.95
CA GLU A 82 -4.83 -43.13 2.32
C GLU A 82 -4.79 -43.39 3.83
N HIS A 83 -4.57 -42.37 4.67
CA HIS A 83 -4.53 -42.56 6.12
C HIS A 83 -5.82 -42.05 6.79
N LYS A 84 -6.45 -42.89 7.62
CA LYS A 84 -7.61 -42.57 8.49
C LYS A 84 -7.38 -41.38 9.45
N ASN A 85 -6.19 -40.78 9.41
CA ASN A 85 -5.78 -39.56 10.11
C ASN A 85 -5.95 -38.26 9.28
N ALA A 86 -6.58 -38.30 8.10
CA ALA A 86 -6.78 -37.13 7.25
C ALA A 86 -7.44 -35.92 7.95
N ARG A 87 -8.18 -36.13 9.05
CA ARG A 87 -8.72 -35.06 9.89
C ARG A 87 -7.65 -34.36 10.75
N LYS A 88 -6.66 -35.11 11.25
CA LYS A 88 -5.49 -34.58 11.99
C LYS A 88 -4.42 -33.95 11.10
N GLU A 89 -4.39 -34.28 9.82
CA GLU A 89 -3.49 -33.63 8.85
C GLU A 89 -4.17 -32.46 8.11
N LEU A 90 -5.51 -32.40 8.08
CA LEU A 90 -6.23 -31.13 7.92
C LEU A 90 -5.99 -30.19 9.11
N GLU A 91 -5.84 -30.72 10.33
CA GLU A 91 -5.26 -29.97 11.47
C GLU A 91 -3.77 -29.66 11.22
N GLY A 92 -3.06 -30.45 10.43
CA GLY A 92 -1.75 -30.10 9.86
C GLY A 92 -1.78 -28.92 8.88
N LEU A 93 -2.92 -28.61 8.26
CA LEU A 93 -3.14 -27.33 7.59
C LEU A 93 -3.42 -26.18 8.59
N GLU A 94 -3.68 -26.45 9.87
CA GLU A 94 -3.61 -25.44 10.93
C GLU A 94 -2.16 -25.04 11.29
N ILE A 95 -1.15 -25.79 10.84
CA ILE A 95 0.25 -25.30 10.80
C ILE A 95 0.32 -24.00 9.97
N PHE A 96 -0.62 -23.84 9.04
CA PHE A 96 -0.84 -22.67 8.22
C PHE A 96 -2.11 -21.90 8.61
N GLY A 97 -2.47 -21.85 9.90
CA GLY A 97 -3.59 -21.05 10.41
C GLY A 97 -3.61 -19.58 9.93
N ASN A 98 -2.51 -19.08 9.35
CA ASN A 98 -2.44 -17.89 8.52
C ASN A 98 -1.33 -17.96 7.44
N SER A 99 -1.26 -18.95 6.53
CA SER A 99 -0.40 -18.83 5.33
C SER A 99 -0.96 -17.85 4.28
N LYS A 100 -1.50 -16.74 4.76
CA LYS A 100 -1.97 -15.63 3.94
C LYS A 100 -0.79 -14.71 3.72
N ILE A 101 -0.38 -14.54 2.47
CA ILE A 101 0.40 -13.37 2.10
C ILE A 101 -0.48 -12.17 2.43
N LEU A 102 0.01 -11.32 3.33
CA LEU A 102 -0.68 -10.09 3.68
C LEU A 102 -0.30 -9.04 2.65
N ILE A 103 -1.28 -8.33 2.12
CA ILE A 103 -1.05 -7.35 1.06
C ILE A 103 -1.55 -5.96 1.47
N SER A 104 -0.87 -4.93 0.99
CA SER A 104 -1.31 -3.55 1.16
C SER A 104 -2.43 -3.20 0.20
N LYS A 105 -2.97 -1.98 0.32
CA LYS A 105 -3.76 -1.40 -0.76
C LYS A 105 -2.86 -1.20 -2.00
N PRO A 106 -3.24 -1.68 -3.20
CA PRO A 106 -2.47 -1.45 -4.41
C PRO A 106 -2.46 0.05 -4.76
N LYS A 107 -1.30 0.56 -5.16
CA LYS A 107 -1.14 1.90 -5.73
C LYS A 107 -1.12 1.81 -7.25
N PHE A 108 -2.00 2.55 -7.90
CA PHE A 108 -2.13 2.54 -9.36
C PHE A 108 -1.59 3.85 -9.94
N GLN A 109 -0.63 3.75 -10.85
CA GLN A 109 -0.17 4.86 -11.67
C GLN A 109 -0.55 4.56 -13.11
N HIS A 110 -1.36 5.44 -13.69
CA HIS A 110 -1.88 5.27 -15.04
C HIS A 110 -1.10 6.15 -16.00
N SER A 111 -0.61 5.53 -17.06
CA SER A 111 -0.09 6.17 -18.24
C SER A 111 -1.03 5.92 -19.42
N THR A 112 -0.77 6.55 -20.55
CA THR A 112 -1.57 6.40 -21.78
C THR A 112 -1.64 4.93 -22.20
N ASN A 113 -0.50 4.23 -22.17
CA ASN A 113 -0.35 2.86 -22.69
C ASN A 113 -0.15 1.79 -21.62
N GLU A 114 0.23 2.19 -20.40
CA GLU A 114 0.55 1.26 -19.32
C GLU A 114 -0.07 1.66 -17.98
N VAL A 115 -0.34 0.65 -17.15
CA VAL A 115 -0.74 0.80 -15.76
C VAL A 115 0.33 0.16 -14.90
N GLN A 116 0.99 0.97 -14.08
CA GLN A 116 1.94 0.50 -13.08
C GLN A 116 1.20 0.26 -11.77
N ILE A 117 1.23 -0.97 -11.29
CA ILE A 117 0.58 -1.39 -10.04
C ILE A 117 1.69 -1.69 -9.04
N THR A 118 1.80 -0.89 -7.98
CA THR A 118 2.71 -1.17 -6.87
C THR A 118 1.94 -1.79 -5.72
N LEU A 119 2.35 -2.98 -5.29
CA LEU A 119 1.73 -3.71 -4.19
C LEU A 119 2.79 -4.12 -3.18
N PHE A 120 2.60 -3.71 -1.93
CA PHE A 120 3.44 -4.17 -0.83
C PHE A 120 2.88 -5.45 -0.26
N TYR A 121 3.74 -6.40 0.08
CA TYR A 121 3.32 -7.68 0.63
C TYR A 121 4.23 -8.15 1.78
N TYR A 122 3.67 -8.97 2.67
CA TYR A 122 4.34 -9.54 3.82
C TYR A 122 3.96 -11.01 3.99
N TYR A 123 4.93 -11.83 4.35
CA TYR A 123 4.74 -13.19 4.83
C TYR A 123 5.79 -13.49 5.90
N ASN A 124 5.47 -14.39 6.84
CA ASN A 124 6.44 -14.80 7.85
C ASN A 124 7.47 -15.75 7.23
N ASP A 125 8.73 -15.31 7.14
CA ASP A 125 9.83 -16.11 6.63
C ASP A 125 10.61 -16.88 7.70
N GLU A 126 10.21 -16.73 8.98
CA GLU A 126 10.79 -17.52 10.08
C GLU A 126 10.53 -19.03 9.88
N ASN A 127 9.47 -19.41 9.16
CA ASN A 127 9.20 -20.80 8.79
C ASN A 127 9.67 -21.07 7.34
N PRO A 128 10.72 -21.91 7.13
CA PRO A 128 11.21 -22.27 5.81
C PRO A 128 10.13 -22.85 4.88
N GLN A 129 9.21 -23.66 5.41
CA GLN A 129 8.13 -24.25 4.61
C GLN A 129 7.17 -23.19 4.08
N ALA A 130 6.87 -22.17 4.89
CA ALA A 130 6.01 -21.06 4.46
C ALA A 130 6.68 -20.21 3.39
N LYS A 131 8.00 -20.01 3.48
CA LYS A 131 8.79 -19.31 2.47
C LYS A 131 8.75 -20.05 1.13
N ASP A 132 9.04 -21.34 1.13
CA ASP A 132 9.04 -22.13 -0.11
C ASP A 132 7.65 -22.17 -0.73
N PHE A 133 6.61 -22.38 0.06
CA PHE A 133 5.22 -22.36 -0.40
C PHE A 133 4.86 -21.02 -1.08
N VAL A 134 5.18 -19.90 -0.44
CA VAL A 134 4.89 -18.56 -0.98
C VAL A 134 5.62 -18.32 -2.30
N GLN A 135 6.89 -18.71 -2.35
CA GLN A 135 7.72 -18.54 -3.55
C GLN A 135 7.20 -19.37 -4.74
N HIS A 136 6.80 -20.62 -4.50
CA HIS A 136 6.39 -21.52 -5.57
C HIS A 136 4.97 -21.26 -6.07
N HIS A 137 4.03 -20.88 -5.20
CA HIS A 137 2.62 -20.76 -5.58
C HIS A 137 2.17 -19.34 -5.92
N TYR A 138 2.71 -18.31 -5.27
CA TYR A 138 2.26 -16.92 -5.46
C TYR A 138 3.29 -16.06 -6.19
N LEU A 139 4.58 -16.23 -5.89
CA LEU A 139 5.64 -15.36 -6.42
C LEU A 139 6.38 -15.95 -7.64
N LYS A 140 5.99 -17.16 -8.09
CA LYS A 140 6.57 -17.79 -9.27
C LYS A 140 6.29 -16.93 -10.51
N GLU A 141 7.31 -16.66 -11.30
CA GLU A 141 7.25 -15.77 -12.47
C GLU A 141 6.09 -16.10 -13.42
N SER A 142 5.86 -17.39 -13.71
CA SER A 142 4.76 -17.82 -14.57
C SER A 142 3.38 -17.41 -14.03
N LYS A 143 3.19 -17.45 -12.72
CA LYS A 143 1.93 -17.10 -12.04
C LYS A 143 1.74 -15.59 -11.97
N VAL A 144 2.81 -14.84 -11.70
CA VAL A 144 2.77 -13.38 -11.73
C VAL A 144 2.51 -12.86 -13.14
N LEU A 145 3.07 -13.51 -14.17
CA LEU A 145 2.81 -13.19 -15.57
C LEU A 145 1.35 -13.47 -15.97
N GLU A 146 0.80 -14.60 -15.53
CA GLU A 146 -0.62 -14.94 -15.73
C GLU A 146 -1.54 -13.90 -15.07
N LEU A 147 -1.23 -13.51 -13.82
CA LEU A 147 -1.91 -12.43 -13.10
C LEU A 147 -1.86 -11.09 -13.86
N CYS A 148 -0.69 -10.70 -14.38
CA CYS A 148 -0.55 -9.47 -15.18
C CYS A 148 -1.37 -9.54 -16.48
N LYS A 149 -1.36 -10.69 -17.16
CA LYS A 149 -2.17 -10.92 -18.37
C LYS A 149 -3.66 -10.80 -18.07
N SER A 150 -4.15 -11.40 -16.98
CA SER A 150 -5.55 -11.30 -16.57
C SER A 150 -5.96 -9.86 -16.23
N LEU A 151 -5.12 -9.12 -15.50
CA LEU A 151 -5.39 -7.71 -15.19
C LEU A 151 -5.39 -6.84 -16.46
N SER A 152 -4.49 -7.14 -17.39
CA SER A 152 -4.39 -6.45 -18.68
C SER A 152 -5.61 -6.72 -19.56
N SER A 153 -6.03 -7.98 -19.71
CA SER A 153 -7.13 -8.35 -20.60
C SER A 153 -8.51 -8.05 -20.04
N LEU A 154 -8.73 -8.33 -18.74
CA LEU A 154 -10.06 -8.27 -18.12
C LEU A 154 -10.39 -6.89 -17.55
N VAL A 155 -9.39 -6.15 -17.05
CA VAL A 155 -9.63 -4.91 -16.31
C VAL A 155 -9.22 -3.69 -17.11
N PHE A 156 -7.94 -3.53 -17.42
CA PHE A 156 -7.43 -2.25 -17.92
C PHE A 156 -7.38 -2.11 -19.45
N LYS A 157 -7.38 -3.22 -20.20
CA LYS A 157 -7.17 -3.27 -21.66
C LYS A 157 -5.91 -2.51 -22.12
N LYS A 158 -4.91 -2.46 -21.23
CA LYS A 158 -3.61 -1.78 -21.40
C LYS A 158 -2.51 -2.66 -20.85
N LYS A 159 -1.25 -2.36 -21.18
CA LYS A 159 -0.11 -3.06 -20.59
C LYS A 159 -0.12 -2.88 -19.07
N VAL A 160 0.02 -3.96 -18.31
CA VAL A 160 0.05 -3.91 -16.84
C VAL A 160 1.43 -4.35 -16.37
N ASN A 161 2.08 -3.49 -15.59
CA ASN A 161 3.34 -3.80 -14.91
C ASN A 161 3.06 -3.92 -13.41
N LEU A 162 3.21 -5.12 -12.85
CA LEU A 162 3.00 -5.38 -11.42
C LEU A 162 4.35 -5.36 -10.69
N ASN A 163 4.53 -4.38 -9.81
CA ASN A 163 5.68 -4.24 -8.93
C ASN A 163 5.33 -4.76 -7.53
N LEU A 164 5.82 -5.96 -7.20
CA LEU A 164 5.63 -6.59 -5.89
C LEU A 164 6.80 -6.27 -4.98
N ILE A 165 6.56 -5.46 -3.94
CA ILE A 165 7.59 -5.03 -2.99
C ILE A 165 7.39 -5.76 -1.66
N ARG A 166 8.40 -6.54 -1.25
CA ARG A 166 8.36 -7.24 0.03
C ARG A 166 8.63 -6.27 1.18
N VAL A 167 7.77 -6.32 2.18
CA VAL A 167 7.95 -5.59 3.44
C VAL A 167 8.55 -6.52 4.48
N ARG A 168 9.59 -6.07 5.19
CA ARG A 168 10.27 -6.89 6.22
C ARG A 168 9.45 -7.02 7.50
N TYR A 169 8.79 -5.95 7.92
CA TYR A 169 8.04 -5.90 9.19
C TYR A 169 6.58 -5.49 8.95
N PRO A 170 5.58 -6.13 9.59
CA PRO A 170 4.17 -5.80 9.38
C PRO A 170 3.84 -4.33 9.67
N TYR A 171 4.51 -3.73 10.66
CA TYR A 171 4.29 -2.35 11.08
C TYR A 171 4.89 -1.29 10.14
N MET A 172 5.47 -1.68 8.99
CA MET A 172 5.90 -0.72 7.96
C MET A 172 4.75 -0.35 7.00
N ASN A 173 3.60 -1.03 7.09
CA ASN A 173 2.42 -0.69 6.31
C ASN A 173 1.15 -0.90 7.15
N SER A 174 0.31 0.14 7.22
CA SER A 174 -0.87 0.18 8.09
C SER A 174 -1.88 -0.93 7.77
N GLN A 175 -2.09 -1.22 6.49
CA GLN A 175 -3.03 -2.23 6.02
C GLN A 175 -2.52 -3.65 6.34
N ILE A 176 -1.23 -3.91 6.11
CA ILE A 176 -0.60 -5.19 6.43
C ILE A 176 -0.62 -5.42 7.95
N LEU A 177 -0.31 -4.40 8.76
CA LEU A 177 -0.38 -4.50 10.21
C LEU A 177 -1.79 -4.83 10.70
N ALA A 178 -2.82 -4.18 10.13
CA ALA A 178 -4.21 -4.46 10.46
C ALA A 178 -4.59 -5.93 10.17
N GLN A 179 -4.21 -6.45 8.99
CA GLN A 179 -4.43 -7.85 8.63
C GLN A 179 -3.68 -8.81 9.55
N TYR A 180 -2.41 -8.49 9.85
CA TYR A 180 -1.54 -9.30 10.70
C TYR A 180 -2.07 -9.45 12.12
N LEU A 181 -2.51 -8.34 12.73
CA LEU A 181 -3.04 -8.34 14.08
C LEU A 181 -4.38 -9.06 14.14
N CYS A 182 -5.29 -8.82 13.19
CA CYS A 182 -6.57 -9.54 13.10
C CYS A 182 -6.40 -11.05 12.90
N GLY A 183 -5.34 -11.52 12.23
CA GLY A 183 -5.03 -12.95 12.13
C GLY A 183 -4.65 -13.60 13.47
N LYS A 184 -4.34 -12.81 14.50
CA LYS A 184 -3.87 -13.28 15.81
C LYS A 184 -4.88 -13.07 16.96
N THR A 185 -6.01 -12.43 16.70
CA THR A 185 -7.00 -12.07 17.74
C THR A 185 -7.78 -13.25 18.31
N ASP A 186 -7.79 -14.40 17.64
CA ASP A 186 -8.55 -15.56 18.14
C ASP A 186 -7.90 -16.18 19.39
N LYS A 187 -6.57 -16.11 19.49
CA LYS A 187 -5.78 -16.71 20.58
C LYS A 187 -5.38 -15.68 21.65
N ASN A 188 -5.23 -14.41 21.28
CA ASN A 188 -4.66 -13.37 22.13
C ASN A 188 -5.62 -12.20 22.33
N LYS A 189 -5.62 -11.66 23.55
CA LYS A 189 -6.36 -10.42 23.87
C LYS A 189 -5.77 -9.22 23.13
N PHE A 190 -6.59 -8.18 22.93
CA PHE A 190 -6.12 -6.98 22.23
C PHE A 190 -4.93 -6.33 22.93
N SER A 191 -4.95 -6.25 24.27
CA SER A 191 -3.83 -5.73 25.06
C SER A 191 -2.53 -6.49 24.81
N GLN A 192 -2.58 -7.83 24.83
CA GLN A 192 -1.40 -8.68 24.60
C GLN A 192 -0.82 -8.49 23.19
N LEU A 193 -1.67 -8.28 22.19
CA LEU A 193 -1.23 -7.97 20.83
C LEU A 193 -0.53 -6.61 20.76
N CYS A 194 -1.04 -5.61 21.48
CA CYS A 194 -0.43 -4.29 21.59
C CYS A 194 0.92 -4.36 22.31
N ASP A 195 1.02 -5.07 23.42
CA ASP A 195 2.27 -5.25 24.17
C ASP A 195 3.35 -5.98 23.33
N ALA A 196 2.93 -7.00 22.58
CA ALA A 196 3.81 -7.70 21.64
C ALA A 196 4.30 -6.79 20.49
N LEU A 197 3.46 -5.87 20.03
CA LEU A 197 3.86 -4.87 19.03
C LEU A 197 4.88 -3.88 19.61
N VAL A 198 4.67 -3.39 20.83
CA VAL A 198 5.57 -2.42 21.49
C VAL A 198 6.92 -3.02 21.84
N SER A 199 6.95 -4.29 22.25
CA SER A 199 8.20 -4.99 22.54
C SER A 199 9.05 -5.23 21.28
N LYS A 200 8.42 -5.49 20.13
CA LYS A 200 9.12 -5.83 18.87
C LYS A 200 9.35 -4.64 17.93
N SER A 201 8.61 -3.55 18.10
CA SER A 201 8.72 -2.41 17.19
C SER A 201 9.97 -1.59 17.49
N SER A 202 10.64 -1.16 16.42
CA SER A 202 11.76 -0.22 16.49
C SER A 202 11.31 1.21 16.84
N VAL A 203 10.05 1.45 17.21
CA VAL A 203 9.56 2.79 17.60
C VAL A 203 10.29 3.33 18.85
N LYS A 204 10.99 2.44 19.58
CA LYS A 204 11.87 2.78 20.71
C LYS A 204 13.28 3.23 20.33
N VAL A 205 13.66 3.38 19.05
CA VAL A 205 15.07 3.71 18.76
C VAL A 205 15.40 5.12 19.24
N GLY A 206 16.32 5.22 20.20
CA GLY A 206 17.06 6.45 20.47
C GLY A 206 18.08 6.65 19.36
N LEU A 207 17.79 7.51 18.39
CA LEU A 207 18.69 7.83 17.29
C LEU A 207 18.85 9.33 17.20
N PHE A 208 19.91 9.86 17.78
CA PHE A 208 20.38 11.19 17.43
C PHE A 208 21.85 11.10 17.08
N GLY A 209 22.11 10.95 15.79
CA GLY A 209 23.38 11.34 15.20
C GLY A 209 23.37 12.83 14.91
N VAL A 210 24.54 13.44 14.86
CA VAL A 210 24.67 14.83 14.41
C VAL A 210 24.97 14.81 12.92
N VAL A 211 24.21 15.53 12.09
CA VAL A 211 24.54 15.66 10.65
C VAL A 211 25.98 16.16 10.52
N GLY A 212 26.80 15.43 9.78
CA GLY A 212 28.18 15.82 9.49
C GLY A 212 29.22 15.42 10.54
N LYS A 213 28.85 14.66 11.58
CA LYS A 213 29.82 14.01 12.48
C LYS A 213 29.88 12.51 12.22
N GLU A 214 31.06 12.00 11.92
CA GLU A 214 31.31 10.55 11.82
C GLU A 214 31.31 9.93 13.22
N GLY A 215 30.41 8.97 13.44
CA GLY A 215 30.26 8.25 14.71
C GLY A 215 28.88 7.63 14.86
N GLU A 216 28.68 6.45 14.24
CA GLU A 216 27.66 5.40 14.44
C GLU A 216 26.17 5.75 14.65
N LYS A 217 25.80 7.02 14.64
CA LYS A 217 24.43 7.48 14.79
C LYS A 217 24.07 8.16 13.48
N TYR A 218 23.29 7.46 12.67
CA TYR A 218 22.75 8.02 11.43
C TYR A 218 21.39 8.64 11.72
N ILE A 219 21.14 9.80 11.11
CA ILE A 219 19.79 10.35 11.04
C ILE A 219 19.08 9.61 9.91
N LEU A 220 18.00 8.91 10.26
CA LEU A 220 17.19 8.24 9.26
C LEU A 220 16.38 9.30 8.49
N PRO A 221 16.23 9.16 7.15
CA PRO A 221 15.41 10.08 6.36
C PRO A 221 13.94 10.09 6.79
N SER A 222 13.48 8.99 7.40
CA SER A 222 12.21 8.90 8.07
C SER A 222 12.25 7.88 9.21
N TYR A 223 11.43 8.11 10.24
CA TYR A 223 11.22 7.16 11.32
C TYR A 223 9.75 7.19 11.77
N ILE A 224 9.29 6.09 12.35
CA ILE A 224 7.93 5.97 12.87
C ILE A 224 7.83 6.78 14.16
N ASP A 225 6.98 7.81 14.14
CA ASP A 225 6.70 8.71 15.25
C ASP A 225 5.67 8.08 16.20
N SER A 226 4.57 7.56 15.67
CA SER A 226 3.53 6.91 16.47
C SER A 226 2.76 5.85 15.68
N ILE A 227 2.21 4.87 16.40
CA ILE A 227 1.28 3.87 15.87
C ILE A 227 0.02 3.91 16.74
N CYS A 228 -1.12 4.20 16.12
CA CYS A 228 -2.43 4.14 16.77
C CYS A 228 -3.23 2.97 16.23
N LEU A 229 -3.86 2.21 17.13
CA LEU A 229 -4.71 1.07 16.84
C LEU A 229 -6.09 1.33 17.44
N GLU A 230 -7.13 1.20 16.62
CA GLU A 230 -8.52 1.27 17.07
C GLU A 230 -9.23 -0.01 16.68
N LEU A 231 -9.62 -0.77 17.69
CA LEU A 231 -10.46 -1.94 17.54
C LEU A 231 -11.91 -1.55 17.77
N SER A 232 -12.78 -1.89 16.81
CA SER A 232 -14.23 -1.76 16.92
C SER A 232 -14.91 -3.11 16.77
N GLY A 233 -15.87 -3.44 17.63
CA GLY A 233 -16.61 -4.71 17.59
C GLY A 233 -16.17 -5.69 18.67
N ARG A 234 -16.46 -6.99 18.45
CA ARG A 234 -16.28 -8.03 19.47
C ARG A 234 -15.14 -8.95 19.06
N ILE A 235 -14.10 -9.07 19.87
CA ILE A 235 -13.06 -10.09 19.72
C ILE A 235 -13.47 -11.35 20.48
N GLY A 236 -13.19 -12.54 19.93
CA GLY A 236 -13.53 -13.82 20.54
C GLY A 236 -12.77 -14.14 21.83
N SER A 237 -11.54 -13.64 21.98
CA SER A 237 -10.70 -13.83 23.16
C SER A 237 -11.08 -12.97 24.38
N GLU A 238 -12.03 -12.04 24.22
CA GLU A 238 -12.40 -11.08 25.27
C GLU A 238 -13.82 -11.31 25.76
N ARG A 239 -14.05 -10.98 27.04
CA ARG A 239 -15.39 -11.08 27.61
C ARG A 239 -16.29 -10.09 26.89
N VAL A 240 -17.46 -10.59 26.48
CA VAL A 240 -18.55 -9.77 25.96
C VAL A 240 -18.97 -8.73 27.00
N VAL A 241 -18.74 -7.45 26.69
CA VAL A 241 -19.22 -6.31 27.48
C VAL A 241 -20.35 -5.59 26.71
N PRO A 242 -21.57 -5.47 27.27
CA PRO A 242 -22.71 -4.88 26.56
C PRO A 242 -22.58 -3.41 26.16
N ARG A 243 -21.69 -2.62 26.80
CA ARG A 243 -21.63 -1.15 26.66
C ARG A 243 -20.27 -0.56 26.31
N MET A 244 -19.29 -1.34 25.82
CA MET A 244 -18.08 -0.79 25.21
C MET A 244 -17.79 -1.47 23.87
N THR A 245 -17.77 -0.66 22.80
CA THR A 245 -17.66 -1.12 21.41
C THR A 245 -16.31 -0.79 20.77
N LYS A 246 -15.47 0.00 21.44
CA LYS A 246 -14.22 0.53 20.88
C LYS A 246 -13.10 0.51 21.90
N GLN A 247 -11.99 -0.13 21.55
CA GLN A 247 -10.73 -0.07 22.29
C GLN A 247 -9.70 0.67 21.45
N VAL A 248 -8.95 1.58 22.08
CA VAL A 248 -7.91 2.37 21.41
C VAL A 248 -6.59 2.12 22.12
N TYR A 249 -5.55 1.90 21.35
CA TYR A 249 -4.19 1.78 21.81
C TYR A 249 -3.31 2.73 21.02
N ARG A 250 -2.48 3.53 21.69
CA ARG A 250 -1.56 4.46 21.06
C ARG A 250 -0.16 4.20 21.58
N MET A 251 0.76 3.98 20.65
CA MET A 251 2.18 3.89 20.90
C MET A 251 2.82 5.14 20.30
N ASP A 252 3.47 5.93 21.14
CA ASP A 252 4.27 7.07 20.71
C ASP A 252 5.76 6.73 20.87
N SER A 253 6.58 7.21 19.94
CA SER A 253 8.02 7.20 20.12
C SER A 253 8.35 8.07 21.33
N PRO A 254 9.28 7.64 22.21
CA PRO A 254 9.72 8.48 23.34
C PRO A 254 10.28 9.83 22.87
N ASN A 255 10.64 9.95 21.59
CA ASN A 255 11.20 11.15 20.99
C ASN A 255 10.15 12.15 20.46
N THR A 256 8.87 11.77 20.38
CA THR A 256 7.74 12.58 19.84
C THR A 256 7.61 13.97 20.49
N ASN A 257 7.94 14.07 21.78
CA ASN A 257 7.88 15.32 22.56
C ASN A 257 9.26 15.96 22.78
N SER A 258 10.34 15.36 22.30
CA SER A 258 11.69 15.88 22.47
C SER A 258 12.09 16.72 21.24
N GLY A 259 11.42 17.85 21.00
CA GLY A 259 11.90 18.82 19.99
C GLY A 259 13.38 19.22 20.18
N ILE A 260 13.88 19.04 21.40
CA ILE A 260 15.27 19.24 21.85
C ILE A 260 16.26 18.31 21.15
N SER A 261 15.89 17.06 20.83
CA SER A 261 16.83 16.05 20.33
C SER A 261 17.10 16.16 18.83
N LEU A 262 16.13 16.64 18.05
CA LEU A 262 16.29 16.95 16.62
C LEU A 262 17.05 18.26 16.37
N GLN A 263 16.93 19.24 17.28
CA GLN A 263 17.74 20.47 17.20
C GLN A 263 19.24 20.16 17.34
N MET A 264 19.59 19.24 18.25
CA MET A 264 20.98 18.82 18.48
C MET A 264 21.57 18.04 17.29
N SER A 265 20.72 17.58 16.37
CA SER A 265 21.13 16.79 15.22
C SER A 265 21.22 17.60 13.91
N ASN A 266 21.15 18.94 13.93
CA ASN A 266 21.14 19.80 12.73
C ASN A 266 19.97 19.51 11.76
N VAL A 267 18.88 18.94 12.26
CA VAL A 267 17.64 18.75 11.50
C VAL A 267 16.79 20.02 11.61
N SER A 268 16.17 20.46 10.52
CA SER A 268 15.31 21.66 10.55
C SER A 268 14.16 21.44 11.54
N ALA A 269 13.82 22.48 12.30
CA ALA A 269 12.63 22.49 13.16
C ALA A 269 11.34 22.18 12.38
N ASP A 270 11.30 22.50 11.08
CA ASP A 270 10.19 22.20 10.19
C ASP A 270 9.93 20.70 10.03
N SER A 271 10.93 19.84 10.32
CA SER A 271 10.79 18.39 10.28
C SER A 271 9.75 17.88 11.28
N LEU A 272 9.55 18.57 12.40
CA LEU A 272 8.53 18.24 13.40
C LEU A 272 7.11 18.35 12.82
N ASN A 273 6.93 19.25 11.85
CA ASN A 273 5.67 19.47 11.16
C ASN A 273 5.52 18.58 9.92
N ASN A 274 6.61 17.99 9.43
CA ASN A 274 6.62 17.11 8.26
C ASN A 274 6.25 15.66 8.64
N LYS A 275 5.01 15.49 9.10
CA LYS A 275 4.44 14.19 9.47
C LYS A 275 3.62 13.62 8.32
N VAL A 276 3.84 12.34 8.03
CA VAL A 276 3.10 11.56 7.04
C VAL A 276 2.34 10.47 7.75
N GLU A 277 1.04 10.37 7.49
CA GLU A 277 0.15 9.37 8.09
C GLU A 277 -0.23 8.29 7.06
N ASP A 278 0.03 7.02 7.41
CA ASP A 278 -0.46 5.86 6.67
C ASP A 278 -1.65 5.24 7.41
N PHE A 279 -2.80 5.14 6.72
CA PHE A 279 -4.05 4.62 7.27
C PHE A 279 -4.51 3.30 6.63
N GLY A 280 -4.75 2.32 7.50
CA GLY A 280 -5.15 0.97 7.16
C GLY A 280 -6.36 0.53 7.98
N LYS A 281 -7.22 -0.30 7.38
CA LYS A 281 -8.29 -0.95 8.14
C LYS A 281 -8.55 -2.36 7.62
N TYR A 282 -8.84 -3.27 8.53
CA TYR A 282 -9.20 -4.63 8.17
C TYR A 282 -10.34 -5.13 9.05
N THR A 283 -11.37 -5.69 8.41
CA THR A 283 -12.54 -6.25 9.08
C THR A 283 -12.47 -7.76 9.01
N ALA A 284 -12.45 -8.41 10.17
CA ALA A 284 -12.48 -9.85 10.30
C ALA A 284 -13.80 -10.30 10.93
N LYS A 285 -14.14 -11.57 10.74
CA LYS A 285 -15.33 -12.21 11.33
C LYS A 285 -14.88 -13.29 12.29
N ASN A 286 -15.56 -13.38 13.43
CA ASN A 286 -15.43 -14.46 14.40
C ASN A 286 -16.82 -14.99 14.78
N HIS A 287 -16.85 -15.92 15.73
CA HIS A 287 -18.10 -16.54 16.22
C HIS A 287 -19.05 -15.56 16.93
N LEU A 288 -18.58 -14.37 17.34
CA LEU A 288 -19.38 -13.33 18.00
C LEU A 288 -19.88 -12.24 17.03
N GLY A 289 -19.43 -12.25 15.77
CA GLY A 289 -19.77 -11.26 14.76
C GLY A 289 -18.55 -10.75 14.00
N SER A 290 -18.69 -9.55 13.42
CA SER A 290 -17.57 -8.85 12.77
C SER A 290 -16.90 -7.87 13.73
N PHE A 291 -15.58 -7.73 13.57
CA PHE A 291 -14.80 -6.69 14.23
C PHE A 291 -13.86 -6.05 13.22
N THR A 292 -13.52 -4.79 13.44
CA THR A 292 -12.67 -4.00 12.55
C THR A 292 -11.52 -3.42 13.35
N LEU A 293 -10.31 -3.64 12.86
CA LEU A 293 -9.12 -2.97 13.36
C LEU A 293 -8.72 -1.88 12.37
N LYS A 294 -8.64 -0.65 12.87
CA LYS A 294 -8.08 0.50 12.16
C LYS A 294 -6.68 0.77 12.72
N VAL A 295 -5.78 1.16 11.84
CA VAL A 295 -4.37 1.38 12.13
C VAL A 295 -3.94 2.68 11.48
N TRP A 296 -3.29 3.54 12.27
CA TRP A 296 -2.61 4.73 11.79
C TRP A 296 -1.14 4.62 12.14
N ILE A 297 -0.27 4.85 11.17
CA ILE A 297 1.17 4.90 11.36
C ILE A 297 1.61 6.30 10.97
N THR A 298 2.00 7.08 11.96
CA THR A 298 2.56 8.41 11.75
C THR A 298 4.06 8.28 11.64
N SER A 299 4.62 8.75 10.54
CA SER A 299 6.07 8.80 10.32
C SER A 299 6.51 10.25 10.20
N LEU A 300 7.64 10.58 10.81
CA LEU A 300 8.28 11.87 10.64
C LEU A 300 9.29 11.77 9.49
N VAL A 301 9.26 12.73 8.58
CA VAL A 301 10.22 12.81 7.47
C VAL A 301 11.20 13.95 7.78
N THR A 302 12.48 13.61 7.89
CA THR A 302 13.50 14.58 8.27
C THR A 302 13.81 15.52 7.11
N ILE A 303 13.76 16.81 7.39
CA ILE A 303 14.22 17.87 6.50
C ILE A 303 15.60 18.30 6.99
N TYR A 304 16.62 18.02 6.18
CA TYR A 304 17.97 18.49 6.46
C TYR A 304 17.99 20.01 6.24
N GLY A 305 18.38 20.77 7.27
CA GLY A 305 18.65 22.19 7.11
C GLY A 305 19.81 22.35 6.15
N GLY A 306 19.67 23.20 5.12
CA GLY A 306 20.79 23.52 4.25
C GLY A 306 21.95 24.04 5.09
N VAL A 307 23.12 23.41 4.96
CA VAL A 307 24.36 23.97 5.48
C VAL A 307 24.58 25.27 4.71
N HIS A 308 24.32 26.41 5.35
CA HIS A 308 24.88 27.67 4.90
C HIS A 308 26.38 27.55 5.10
N ASN A 309 27.10 27.21 4.03
CA ASN A 309 28.54 27.43 3.93
C ASN A 309 28.83 28.92 3.92
#